data_AF-A0A965PKB3-F1
#
_entry.id   AF-A0A965PKB3-F1
#
_cell.length_a   1.000
_cell.length_b   1.000
_cell.length_c   1.000
_cell.angle_alpha   90.00
_cell.angle_beta   90.00
_cell.angle_gamma   90.00
#
_symmetry.space_group_name_H-M   'P 1'
#
loop_
_entity.id
_entity.type
_entity.pdbx_description
1 polymer ?
#
loop_
_entity_poly.entity_id
_entity_poly.type
_entity_poly.pdbx_seq_one_letter_code
_entity_poly.pdbx_strand_id
1 'polypeptide(L)'
;MATSPQFAATPRLTAVSVATADSSFTSPTNVGTLITGASTGTRVNEIVATVAVSGLSTAAVVRIFIFDGTTYFLFDTLTLSVATSSASVASTRVSATYSNLILPSASWSVRVTTSVSQATHVTALAADL
;
A
#
# COMPACT_ATOMS: atom_id res chain seq x y z
N MET A 1 2.72 -29.88 -5.79
CA MET A 1 1.58 -29.21 -6.46
C MET A 1 0.35 -29.44 -5.58
N ALA A 2 -0.52 -28.43 -5.43
CA ALA A 2 -1.72 -28.57 -4.59
C ALA A 2 -2.67 -29.64 -5.16
N THR A 3 -3.25 -30.45 -4.28
CA THR A 3 -4.18 -31.54 -4.63
C THR A 3 -5.63 -31.06 -4.77
N SER A 4 -5.90 -29.80 -4.45
CA SER A 4 -7.19 -29.14 -4.56
C SER A 4 -6.99 -27.66 -4.92
N PRO A 5 -8.00 -26.99 -5.52
CA PRO A 5 -7.96 -25.54 -5.74
C PRO A 5 -7.89 -24.81 -4.39
N GLN A 6 -6.94 -23.89 -4.27
CA GLN A 6 -6.80 -23.01 -3.11
C GLN A 6 -7.56 -21.70 -3.34
N PHE A 7 -8.41 -21.35 -2.39
CA PHE A 7 -9.16 -20.09 -2.34
C PHE A 7 -8.61 -19.24 -1.19
N ALA A 8 -8.91 -17.94 -1.20
CA ALA A 8 -8.61 -17.05 -0.08
C ALA A 8 -9.15 -17.62 1.24
N ALA A 9 -8.25 -18.08 2.11
CA ALA A 9 -8.59 -18.84 3.32
C ALA A 9 -8.50 -17.98 4.57
N THR A 10 -7.49 -17.11 4.65
CA THR A 10 -7.24 -16.27 5.84
C THR A 10 -7.32 -14.79 5.46
N PRO A 11 -8.38 -14.07 5.86
CA PRO A 11 -8.46 -12.62 5.66
C PRO A 11 -7.32 -11.89 6.35
N ARG A 12 -6.75 -10.88 5.69
CA ARG A 12 -5.68 -10.02 6.22
C ARG A 12 -6.00 -8.55 6.01
N LEU A 13 -5.96 -7.82 7.10
CA LEU A 13 -6.05 -6.36 7.14
C LEU A 13 -4.77 -5.83 7.75
N THR A 14 -4.06 -4.99 7.00
CA THR A 14 -2.77 -4.43 7.43
C THR A 14 -2.70 -2.96 7.07
N ALA A 15 -1.94 -2.19 7.83
CA ALA A 15 -1.79 -0.76 7.58
C ALA A 15 -0.39 -0.28 7.97
N VAL A 16 0.07 0.78 7.31
CA VAL A 16 1.32 1.46 7.61
C VAL A 16 1.15 2.96 7.42
N SER A 17 1.87 3.75 8.21
CA SER A 17 1.95 5.20 8.06
C SER A 17 3.28 5.58 7.42
N VAL A 18 3.24 6.37 6.35
CA VAL A 18 4.43 6.98 5.76
C VAL A 18 4.34 8.50 5.93
N ALA A 19 5.40 9.11 6.44
CA ALA A 19 5.45 10.55 6.72
C ALA A 19 6.75 11.22 6.28
N THR A 20 7.73 10.44 5.80
CA THR A 20 9.00 10.94 5.26
C THR A 20 8.95 10.85 3.74
N ALA A 21 9.28 11.94 3.06
CA ALA A 21 9.24 11.99 1.60
C ALA A 21 10.24 11.04 0.94
N ASP A 22 9.80 10.39 -0.13
CA ASP A 22 10.62 9.65 -1.07
C ASP A 22 9.94 9.68 -2.45
N SER A 23 10.63 10.34 -3.39
CA SER A 23 10.16 10.54 -4.76
C SER A 23 10.78 9.55 -5.77
N SER A 24 11.51 8.55 -5.29
CA SER A 24 12.15 7.54 -6.14
C SER A 24 11.10 6.70 -6.88
N PHE A 25 11.45 6.26 -8.09
CA PHE A 25 10.65 5.35 -8.91
C PHE A 25 11.28 3.94 -9.02
N THR A 26 12.50 3.76 -8.51
CA THR A 26 13.29 2.53 -8.75
C THR A 26 13.98 2.00 -7.51
N SER A 27 14.42 2.87 -6.60
CA SER A 27 15.15 2.48 -5.39
C SER A 27 14.74 3.42 -4.26
N PRO A 28 13.59 3.17 -3.62
CA PRO A 28 13.17 3.97 -2.48
C PRO A 28 13.99 3.61 -1.24
N THR A 29 14.26 4.61 -0.41
CA THR A 29 14.98 4.49 0.87
C THR A 29 14.07 4.74 2.07
N ASN A 30 13.04 5.58 1.94
CA ASN A 30 12.06 5.82 3.01
C ASN A 30 10.76 5.04 2.71
N VAL A 31 10.73 3.79 3.14
CA VAL A 31 9.64 2.84 2.82
C VAL A 31 8.88 2.40 4.06
N GLY A 32 7.55 2.29 3.93
CA GLY A 32 6.71 1.51 4.84
C GLY A 32 6.45 0.13 4.25
N THR A 33 6.61 -0.94 5.04
CA THR A 33 6.13 -2.26 4.62
C THR A 33 4.65 -2.36 4.93
N LEU A 34 3.81 -2.50 3.89
CA LEU A 34 2.36 -2.55 4.03
C LEU A 34 1.90 -3.96 4.37
N ILE A 35 2.34 -4.95 3.58
CA ILE A 35 2.02 -6.36 3.80
C ILE A 35 3.14 -7.24 3.26
N THR A 36 3.50 -8.28 4.02
CA THR A 36 4.40 -9.36 3.58
C THR A 36 3.58 -10.61 3.27
N GLY A 37 3.90 -11.28 2.17
CA GLY A 37 3.22 -12.49 1.72
C GLY A 37 3.33 -13.63 2.73
N ALA A 38 2.40 -14.58 2.67
CA ALA A 38 2.51 -15.87 3.34
C ALA A 38 3.28 -16.87 2.48
N SER A 39 3.70 -18.00 3.06
CA SER A 39 4.35 -19.08 2.31
C SER A 39 3.43 -19.74 1.27
N THR A 40 2.12 -19.69 1.48
CA THR A 40 1.09 -20.17 0.53
C THR A 40 0.71 -19.12 -0.52
N GLY A 41 1.25 -17.91 -0.39
CA GLY A 41 0.91 -16.76 -1.20
C GLY A 41 -0.21 -15.91 -0.59
N THR A 42 -0.24 -14.63 -0.97
CA THR A 42 -1.23 -13.67 -0.46
C THR A 42 -1.80 -12.89 -1.63
N ARG A 43 -3.13 -12.88 -1.79
CA ARG A 43 -3.82 -12.02 -2.75
C ARG A 43 -4.15 -10.70 -2.09
N VAL A 44 -3.77 -9.59 -2.71
CA VAL A 44 -4.12 -8.24 -2.28
C VAL A 44 -5.26 -7.75 -3.17
N ASN A 45 -6.40 -7.42 -2.56
CA ASN A 45 -7.62 -7.05 -3.26
C ASN A 45 -7.78 -5.53 -3.40
N GLU A 46 -7.36 -4.78 -2.38
CA GLU A 46 -7.49 -3.32 -2.37
C GLU A 46 -6.35 -2.70 -1.56
N ILE A 47 -5.84 -1.58 -2.05
CA ILE A 47 -4.97 -0.69 -1.29
C ILE A 47 -5.65 0.67 -1.21
N VAL A 48 -5.74 1.21 0.01
CA VAL A 48 -6.38 2.48 0.32
C VAL A 48 -5.34 3.42 0.91
N ALA A 49 -5.18 4.60 0.32
CA ALA A 49 -4.38 5.68 0.88
C ALA A 49 -5.28 6.80 1.42
N THR A 50 -5.00 7.27 2.63
CA THR A 50 -5.73 8.36 3.30
C THR A 50 -4.75 9.37 3.86
N VAL A 51 -4.97 10.64 3.55
CA VAL A 51 -4.20 11.74 4.13
C VAL A 51 -4.52 11.85 5.63
N ALA A 52 -3.50 11.76 6.47
CA ALA A 52 -3.60 11.62 7.92
C ALA A 52 -3.21 12.90 8.68
N VAL A 53 -3.65 14.05 8.18
CA VAL A 53 -3.44 15.36 8.83
C VAL A 53 -4.76 16.11 8.96
N SER A 54 -4.85 16.97 9.97
CA SER A 54 -5.90 17.97 10.12
C SER A 54 -5.48 19.28 9.44
N GLY A 55 -6.43 20.04 8.91
CA GLY A 55 -6.16 21.29 8.21
C GLY A 55 -5.73 21.08 6.76
N LEU A 56 -4.98 22.06 6.22
CA LEU A 56 -4.56 22.06 4.82
C LEU A 56 -3.55 20.93 4.57
N SER A 57 -3.91 19.99 3.71
CA SER A 57 -2.99 18.94 3.25
C SER A 57 -2.09 19.44 2.10
N THR A 58 -1.15 18.60 1.68
CA THR A 58 -0.32 18.87 0.50
C THR A 58 -0.63 17.78 -0.52
N ALA A 59 -0.76 18.15 -1.80
CA ALA A 59 -0.94 17.17 -2.85
C ALA A 59 0.26 16.20 -2.85
N ALA A 60 -0.03 14.91 -2.90
CA ALA A 60 0.96 13.86 -2.69
C ALA A 60 0.75 12.70 -3.66
N VAL A 61 1.82 11.96 -3.93
CA VAL A 61 1.76 10.69 -4.65
C VAL A 61 2.23 9.61 -3.68
N VAL A 62 1.35 8.64 -3.42
CA VAL A 62 1.71 7.39 -2.76
C VAL A 62 2.16 6.41 -3.83
N ARG A 63 3.41 5.96 -3.77
CA ARG A 63 3.93 4.95 -4.70
C ARG A 63 3.84 3.59 -4.05
N ILE A 64 3.34 2.62 -4.80
CA ILE A 64 3.18 1.24 -4.38
C ILE A 64 4.23 0.41 -5.12
N PHE A 65 5.12 -0.20 -4.34
CA PHE A 65 6.18 -1.06 -4.82
C PHE A 65 5.89 -2.51 -4.46
N ILE A 66 6.22 -3.41 -5.39
CA ILE A 66 6.38 -4.82 -5.10
C ILE A 66 7.86 -5.06 -4.84
N PHE A 67 8.18 -5.66 -3.70
CA PHE A 67 9.53 -6.00 -3.30
C PHE A 67 9.67 -7.51 -3.20
N ASP A 68 10.59 -8.11 -3.97
CA ASP A 68 10.79 -9.56 -4.06
C ASP A 68 11.71 -10.13 -2.97
N GLY A 69 12.19 -9.27 -2.06
CA GLY A 69 13.21 -9.58 -1.06
C GLY A 69 14.55 -8.88 -1.33
N THR A 70 14.77 -8.43 -2.57
CA THR A 70 16.03 -7.80 -3.01
C THR A 70 15.79 -6.51 -3.80
N THR A 71 14.84 -6.53 -4.75
CA THR A 71 14.60 -5.49 -5.75
C THR A 71 13.22 -4.89 -5.56
N TYR A 72 13.13 -3.58 -5.76
CA TYR A 72 11.85 -2.85 -5.81
C TYR A 72 11.38 -2.72 -7.25
N PHE A 73 10.10 -3.04 -7.47
CA PHE A 73 9.40 -2.82 -8.73
C PHE A 73 8.24 -1.87 -8.47
N LEU A 74 8.23 -0.71 -9.13
CA LEU A 74 7.08 0.18 -9.08
C LEU A 74 5.89 -0.50 -9.76
N PHE A 75 4.78 -0.57 -9.05
CA PHE A 75 3.59 -1.29 -9.51
C PHE A 75 2.42 -0.34 -9.79
N ASP A 76 2.13 0.56 -8.85
CA ASP A 76 1.06 1.52 -9.01
C ASP A 76 1.35 2.82 -8.24
N THR A 77 0.60 3.88 -8.55
CA THR A 77 0.70 5.18 -7.90
C THR A 77 -0.69 5.73 -7.60
N LEU A 78 -0.92 6.13 -6.36
CA LEU A 78 -2.15 6.78 -5.92
C LEU A 78 -1.90 8.28 -5.73
N THR A 79 -2.61 9.11 -6.47
CA THR A 79 -2.52 10.57 -6.34
C THR A 79 -3.53 11.07 -5.32
N LEU A 80 -3.04 11.76 -4.29
CA LEU A 80 -3.85 12.41 -3.27
C LEU A 80 -3.94 13.91 -3.59
N SER A 81 -5.16 14.39 -3.88
CA SER A 81 -5.44 15.81 -4.02
C SER A 81 -5.36 16.54 -2.68
N VAL A 82 -5.10 17.84 -2.73
CA VAL A 82 -5.17 18.71 -1.55
C VAL A 82 -6.60 18.78 -1.01
N ALA A 83 -6.74 18.83 0.30
CA ALA A 83 -7.98 19.07 1.02
C ALA A 83 -7.70 19.81 2.33
N THR A 84 -8.66 20.61 2.80
CA THR A 84 -8.60 21.22 4.13
C THR A 84 -9.52 20.43 5.06
N SER A 85 -8.96 19.41 5.71
CA SER A 85 -9.72 18.49 6.55
C SER A 85 -10.10 19.13 7.89
N SER A 86 -11.30 18.82 8.38
CA SER A 86 -11.82 19.28 9.67
C SER A 86 -12.81 18.25 10.24
N ALA A 87 -13.42 18.53 11.39
CA ALA A 87 -14.48 17.69 11.94
C ALA A 87 -15.70 17.56 10.99
N SER A 88 -15.90 18.49 10.06
CA SER A 88 -17.03 18.51 9.12
C SER A 88 -16.62 18.31 7.66
N VAL A 89 -15.32 18.25 7.37
CA VAL A 89 -14.78 18.10 6.01
C VAL A 89 -13.82 16.92 6.01
N ALA A 90 -14.16 15.88 5.25
CA ALA A 90 -13.33 14.70 5.14
C ALA A 90 -11.96 15.00 4.49
N SER A 91 -10.95 14.25 4.91
CA SER A 91 -9.63 14.25 4.28
C SER A 91 -9.65 13.46 2.96
N THR A 92 -8.67 13.71 2.10
CA THR A 92 -8.53 12.97 0.84
C THR A 92 -8.28 11.49 1.11
N ARG A 93 -9.11 10.63 0.52
CA ARG A 93 -9.00 9.18 0.52
C ARG A 93 -9.10 8.66 -0.91
N VAL A 94 -8.18 7.80 -1.31
CA VAL A 94 -8.15 7.15 -2.62
C VAL A 94 -7.96 5.66 -2.43
N SER A 95 -8.65 4.85 -3.24
CA SER A 95 -8.48 3.40 -3.26
C SER A 95 -8.21 2.89 -4.68
N ALA A 96 -7.39 1.85 -4.75
CA ALA A 96 -7.17 1.06 -5.96
C ALA A 96 -7.49 -0.41 -5.65
N THR A 97 -8.29 -1.01 -6.53
CA THR A 97 -8.70 -2.41 -6.44
C THR A 97 -7.95 -3.25 -7.46
N TYR A 98 -7.53 -4.45 -7.06
CA TYR A 98 -6.74 -5.35 -7.88
C TYR A 98 -7.41 -6.71 -8.00
N SER A 99 -7.48 -7.23 -9.22
CA SER A 99 -8.00 -8.58 -9.47
C SER A 99 -6.93 -9.65 -9.39
N ASN A 100 -5.68 -9.31 -9.69
CA ASN A 100 -4.59 -10.25 -9.97
C ASN A 100 -3.28 -9.91 -9.24
N LEU A 101 -3.31 -9.04 -8.22
CA LEU A 101 -2.13 -8.78 -7.39
C LEU A 101 -1.95 -9.91 -6.37
N ILE A 102 -0.90 -10.72 -6.58
CA ILE A 102 -0.57 -11.87 -5.73
C ILE A 102 0.90 -11.78 -5.33
N LEU A 103 1.16 -11.89 -4.03
CA LEU A 103 2.50 -12.08 -3.47
C LEU A 103 2.80 -13.59 -3.44
N PRO A 104 3.80 -14.09 -4.18
CA PRO A 104 4.02 -15.53 -4.33
C PRO A 104 4.50 -16.27 -3.07
N SER A 105 5.20 -15.58 -2.17
CA SER A 105 5.80 -16.20 -0.98
C SER A 105 6.11 -15.16 0.11
N ALA A 106 6.64 -15.63 1.24
CA ALA A 106 7.04 -14.78 2.36
C ALA A 106 8.23 -13.85 2.07
N SER A 107 8.96 -14.05 0.98
CA SER A 107 10.00 -13.11 0.54
C SER A 107 9.42 -11.86 -0.13
N TRP A 108 8.17 -11.93 -0.60
CA TRP A 108 7.53 -10.85 -1.33
C TRP A 108 6.73 -9.95 -0.40
N SER A 109 6.79 -8.63 -0.63
CA SER A 109 6.04 -7.65 0.14
C SER A 109 5.55 -6.50 -0.73
N VAL A 110 4.42 -5.92 -0.34
CA VAL A 110 4.02 -4.59 -0.83
C VAL A 110 4.64 -3.55 0.10
N ARG A 111 5.33 -2.59 -0.50
CA ARG A 111 5.96 -1.47 0.19
C ARG A 111 5.45 -0.17 -0.39
N VAL A 112 5.38 0.86 0.44
CA VAL A 112 4.80 2.14 0.05
C VAL A 112 5.70 3.29 0.43
N THR A 113 5.67 4.34 -0.39
CA THR A 113 6.30 5.62 -0.10
C THR A 113 5.33 6.77 -0.34
N THR A 114 5.67 7.96 0.15
CA THR A 114 4.94 9.20 -0.15
C THR A 114 5.89 10.22 -0.74
N SER A 115 5.43 11.03 -1.71
CA SER A 115 6.27 12.05 -2.34
C SER A 115 6.55 13.28 -1.48
N VAL A 116 5.87 13.43 -0.35
CA VAL A 116 5.95 14.62 0.52
C VAL A 116 6.05 14.22 1.99
N SER A 117 6.63 15.09 2.81
CA SER A 117 6.72 14.88 4.26
C SER A 117 5.41 15.23 4.95
N GLN A 118 4.43 14.33 4.82
CA GLN A 118 3.11 14.42 5.43
C GLN A 118 2.64 13.02 5.77
N ALA A 119 2.06 12.86 6.96
CA ALA A 119 1.50 11.58 7.38
C ALA A 119 0.40 11.13 6.40
N THR A 120 0.60 9.97 5.81
CA THR A 120 -0.35 9.28 4.95
C THR A 120 -0.51 7.85 5.46
N HIS A 121 -1.74 7.48 5.80
CA HIS A 121 -2.07 6.11 6.17
C HIS A 121 -2.38 5.30 4.92
N VAL A 122 -1.74 4.14 4.80
CA VAL A 122 -2.01 3.19 3.72
C VAL A 122 -2.47 1.87 4.33
N THR A 123 -3.57 1.35 3.83
CA THR A 123 -4.21 0.11 4.30
C THR A 123 -4.34 -0.88 3.15
N ALA A 124 -4.02 -2.15 3.39
CA ALA A 124 -4.26 -3.24 2.46
C ALA A 124 -5.35 -4.18 2.98
N LEU A 125 -6.30 -4.50 2.09
CA LEU A 125 -7.28 -5.56 2.26
C LEU A 125 -6.85 -6.76 1.39
N ALA A 126 -6.59 -7.88 2.03
CA ALA A 126 -5.96 -9.04 1.41
C ALA A 126 -6.48 -10.34 2.02
N ALA A 127 -6.05 -11.46 1.46
CA ALA A 127 -6.20 -12.78 2.07
C ALA A 127 -5.08 -13.73 1.63
N ASP A 128 -4.66 -14.61 2.53
CA ASP A 128 -3.75 -15.70 2.18
C ASP A 128 -4.49 -16.80 1.41
N LEU A 129 -3.78 -17.42 0.47
CA LEU A 129 -4.27 -18.49 -0.40
C LEU A 129 -4.11 -19.88 0.25
#